data_AF-A0A7C7A5Y4-F1
#
_entry.id   AF-A0A7C7A5Y4-F1
#
_cell.length_a   1.000
_cell.length_b   1.000
_cell.length_c   1.000
_cell.angle_alpha   90.00
_cell.angle_beta   90.00
_cell.angle_gamma   90.00
#
_symmetry.space_group_name_H-M   'P 1'
#
loop_
_entity.id
_entity.type
_entity.pdbx_description
1 polymer ?
#
loop_
_entity_poly.entity_id
_entity_poly.type
_entity_poly.pdbx_seq_one_letter_code
_entity_poly.pdbx_strand_id
1 'polypeptide(L)'
;MECKFDKSLLQALVDNTIEPIELIFLSEHLKVCSSCQNELRELYNLDKTLKIFFKKSIGYEDRLSTVTELTIDNIFMEVEYGKKLKDFIYDTARMNRIIFENSSRFLEYIPGMPFIKQKMRTKYKNARLNFFSLTRKKAK
;
A
#
# COMPACT_ATOMS: atom_id res chain seq x y z
N MET A 1 0.37 -5.07 -41.49
CA MET A 1 1.18 -6.30 -41.53
C MET A 1 1.39 -6.72 -40.09
N GLU A 2 0.66 -7.72 -39.62
CA GLU A 2 0.80 -8.20 -38.24
C GLU A 2 2.15 -8.90 -38.09
N CYS A 3 3.04 -8.30 -37.30
CA CYS A 3 4.29 -8.92 -36.97
C CYS A 3 4.02 -10.09 -36.00
N LYS A 4 4.41 -11.31 -36.39
CA LYS A 4 4.33 -12.52 -35.55
C LYS A 4 5.60 -12.79 -34.75
N PHE A 5 6.51 -11.82 -34.71
CA PHE A 5 7.76 -11.95 -33.98
C PHE A 5 7.51 -11.98 -32.48
N ASP A 6 8.26 -12.81 -31.76
CA ASP A 6 8.07 -12.96 -30.32
C ASP A 6 8.51 -11.69 -29.59
N LYS A 7 7.54 -11.05 -28.92
CA LYS A 7 7.76 -9.81 -28.16
C LYS A 7 8.59 -10.04 -26.91
N SER A 8 8.68 -11.29 -26.43
CA SER A 8 9.53 -11.68 -25.30
C SER A 8 11.01 -11.35 -25.56
N LEU A 9 11.47 -11.52 -26.81
CA LEU A 9 12.85 -11.26 -27.22
C LEU A 9 13.18 -9.77 -27.23
N LEU A 10 12.21 -8.90 -27.53
CA LEU A 10 12.38 -7.46 -27.44
C LEU A 10 12.63 -7.02 -25.99
N GLN A 11 11.89 -7.61 -25.06
CA GLN A 11 12.05 -7.34 -23.63
C GLN A 11 13.37 -7.91 -23.10
N ALA A 12 13.74 -9.15 -23.48
CA ALA A 12 15.02 -9.75 -23.13
C ALA A 12 16.22 -8.93 -23.62
N LEU A 13 16.11 -8.26 -24.77
CA LEU A 13 17.14 -7.36 -25.26
C LEU A 13 17.25 -6.08 -24.40
N VAL A 14 16.13 -5.49 -23.97
CA VAL A 14 16.14 -4.32 -23.08
C VAL A 14 16.72 -4.66 -21.70
N ASP A 15 16.43 -5.87 -21.22
CA ASP A 15 16.91 -6.38 -19.92
C ASP A 15 18.35 -6.94 -19.99
N ASN A 16 19.00 -6.96 -21.16
CA ASN A 16 20.31 -7.55 -21.43
C ASN A 16 20.42 -9.05 -21.07
N THR A 17 19.32 -9.79 -21.17
CA THR A 17 19.23 -11.24 -20.87
C THR A 17 19.12 -12.11 -22.12
N ILE A 18 19.20 -11.51 -23.31
CA ILE A 18 19.02 -12.23 -24.58
C ILE A 18 20.21 -13.16 -24.90
N GLU A 19 19.91 -14.34 -25.42
CA GLU A 19 20.94 -15.27 -25.88
C GLU A 19 21.62 -14.77 -27.16
N PRO A 20 22.92 -15.09 -27.38
CA PRO A 20 23.66 -14.61 -28.54
C PRO A 20 23.08 -15.09 -29.88
N ILE A 21 22.42 -16.25 -29.90
CA ILE A 21 21.76 -16.79 -31.11
C ILE A 21 20.50 -15.99 -31.42
N GLU A 22 19.68 -15.70 -30.40
CA GLU A 22 18.44 -14.95 -30.53
C GLU A 22 18.68 -13.49 -30.93
N LEU A 23 19.79 -12.91 -30.47
CA LEU A 23 20.20 -11.55 -30.83
C LEU A 23 20.46 -11.39 -32.34
N ILE A 24 21.02 -12.41 -33.00
CA ILE A 24 21.25 -12.39 -34.45
C ILE A 24 19.91 -12.34 -35.19
N PHE A 25 18.97 -13.22 -34.85
CA PHE A 25 17.63 -13.25 -35.46
C PHE A 25 16.85 -11.97 -35.22
N LEU A 26 16.90 -11.43 -34.00
CA LEU A 26 16.26 -10.17 -33.66
C LEU A 26 16.86 -9.00 -34.44
N SER A 27 18.20 -8.97 -34.60
CA SER A 27 18.88 -7.90 -35.34
C SER A 27 18.50 -7.85 -36.82
N GLU A 28 18.36 -9.01 -37.45
CA GLU A 28 17.88 -9.11 -38.83
C GLU A 28 16.39 -8.75 -38.94
N HIS A 29 15.58 -9.16 -37.97
CA HIS A 29 14.16 -8.80 -37.92
C HIS A 29 13.94 -7.30 -37.76
N LEU A 30 14.74 -6.64 -36.90
CA LEU A 30 14.69 -5.21 -36.67
C LEU A 30 15.06 -4.39 -37.91
N LYS A 31 15.87 -4.91 -38.84
CA LYS A 31 16.17 -4.20 -40.11
C LYS A 31 14.97 -4.12 -41.05
N VAL A 32 14.07 -5.11 -40.98
CA VAL A 32 12.94 -5.25 -41.91
C VAL A 32 11.63 -4.75 -41.31
N CYS A 33 11.45 -4.90 -39.99
CA CYS A 33 10.18 -4.61 -39.32
C CYS A 33 10.18 -3.25 -38.60
N SER A 34 9.48 -2.26 -39.16
CA SER A 34 9.33 -0.94 -38.55
C SER A 34 8.46 -0.94 -37.28
N SER A 35 7.51 -1.88 -37.14
CA SER A 35 6.68 -1.96 -35.93
C SER A 35 7.50 -2.40 -34.71
N CYS A 36 8.36 -3.41 -34.85
CA CYS A 36 9.22 -3.87 -33.76
C CYS A 36 10.28 -2.83 -33.37
N GLN A 37 10.76 -2.02 -34.32
CA GLN A 37 11.62 -0.87 -34.00
C GLN A 37 10.91 0.18 -33.13
N ASN A 38 9.64 0.48 -33.44
CA ASN A 38 8.86 1.43 -32.66
C ASN A 38 8.57 0.91 -31.25
N GLU A 39 8.13 -0.35 -31.14
CA GLU A 39 7.89 -1.01 -29.83
C GLU A 39 9.17 -1.03 -28.98
N LEU A 40 10.32 -1.36 -29.58
CA LEU A 40 11.62 -1.33 -28.89
C LEU A 40 11.97 0.07 -28.38
N ARG A 41 11.73 1.12 -29.19
CA ARG A 41 11.96 2.50 -28.78
C ARG A 41 11.06 2.90 -27.61
N GLU A 42 9.81 2.47 -27.60
CA GLU A 42 8.88 2.69 -26.49
C GLU A 42 9.36 2.00 -25.21
N LEU A 43 9.82 0.75 -25.30
CA LEU A 43 10.37 0.02 -24.16
C LEU A 43 11.61 0.72 -23.56
N TYR A 44 12.54 1.19 -24.40
CA TYR A 44 13.70 1.97 -23.93
C TYR A 44 13.29 3.29 -23.25
N ASN A 45 12.26 3.96 -23.75
CA ASN A 45 11.75 5.19 -23.13
C ASN A 45 11.12 4.91 -21.77
N LEU A 46 10.38 3.80 -21.63
CA LEU A 46 9.80 3.37 -20.35
C LEU A 46 10.89 3.05 -19.33
N ASP A 47 11.88 2.22 -19.69
CA ASP A 47 13.00 1.87 -18.81
C ASP A 47 13.77 3.12 -18.34
N LYS A 48 14.06 4.05 -19.27
CA LYS A 48 14.70 5.33 -18.92
C LYS A 48 13.85 6.16 -17.96
N THR A 49 12.54 6.22 -18.18
CA THR A 49 11.61 6.98 -17.33
C THR A 49 11.55 6.39 -15.92
N LEU A 50 11.48 5.06 -15.81
CA LEU A 50 11.54 4.36 -14.53
C LEU A 50 12.86 4.61 -13.81
N LYS A 51 13.99 4.50 -14.51
CA LYS A 51 15.32 4.82 -13.94
C LYS A 51 15.40 6.24 -13.40
N ILE A 52 14.81 7.22 -14.08
CA ILE A 52 14.74 8.61 -13.61
C ILE A 52 13.83 8.71 -12.39
N PHE A 53 12.67 8.06 -12.41
CA PHE A 53 11.71 8.07 -11.30
C PHE A 53 12.33 7.52 -10.01
N PHE A 54 12.98 6.36 -10.09
CA PHE A 54 13.65 5.73 -8.95
C PHE A 54 14.90 6.49 -8.50
N LYS A 55 15.63 7.16 -9.41
CA LYS A 55 16.72 8.07 -9.00
C LYS A 55 16.20 9.31 -8.27
N LYS A 56 14.97 9.75 -8.56
CA LYS A 56 14.37 10.95 -7.96
C LYS A 56 13.80 10.71 -6.56
N SER A 57 13.71 9.46 -6.08
CA SER A 57 13.13 9.14 -4.75
C SER A 57 14.09 9.24 -3.56
N ILE A 58 15.33 9.74 -3.73
CA ILE A 58 16.34 9.85 -2.65
C ILE A 58 16.07 11.08 -1.75
N GLY A 59 14.84 11.27 -1.29
CA GLY A 59 14.45 12.33 -0.37
C GLY A 59 13.68 11.86 0.87
N TYR A 60 13.32 10.57 0.92
CA TYR A 60 12.56 9.99 2.04
C TYR A 60 13.41 9.17 3.01
N GLU A 61 14.64 8.84 2.61
CA GLU A 61 15.56 8.01 3.39
C GLU A 61 15.93 8.70 4.72
N ASP A 62 16.17 10.01 4.66
CA ASP A 62 16.59 10.79 5.82
C ASP A 62 15.46 10.92 6.87
N ARG A 63 14.22 11.16 6.42
CA ARG A 63 13.06 11.29 7.33
C ARG A 63 12.65 9.97 7.96
N LEU A 64 12.68 8.88 7.18
CA LEU A 64 12.36 7.55 7.71
C LEU A 64 13.45 7.09 8.68
N SER A 65 14.74 7.29 8.34
CA SER A 65 15.86 6.96 9.25
C SER A 65 15.75 7.72 10.56
N THR A 66 15.51 9.04 10.49
CA THR A 66 15.34 9.86 11.69
C THR A 66 14.15 9.39 12.55
N VAL A 67 13.01 9.04 11.93
CA VAL A 67 11.85 8.52 12.65
C VAL A 67 12.16 7.16 13.28
N THR A 68 12.88 6.28 12.59
CA THR A 68 13.28 4.97 13.14
C THR A 68 14.25 5.11 14.31
N GLU A 69 15.25 5.99 14.20
CA GLU A 69 16.21 6.24 15.29
C GLU A 69 15.50 6.82 16.51
N LEU A 70 14.68 7.86 16.33
CA LEU A 70 13.92 8.47 17.43
C LEU A 70 12.94 7.48 18.08
N THR A 71 12.33 6.58 17.32
CA THR A 71 11.43 5.57 17.91
C THR A 71 12.19 4.53 18.71
N ILE A 72 13.36 4.09 18.23
CA ILE A 72 14.23 3.17 18.95
C ILE A 72 14.73 3.80 20.26
N ASP A 73 15.23 5.04 20.21
CA ASP A 73 15.72 5.76 21.39
C ASP A 73 14.61 5.95 22.44
N ASN A 74 13.40 6.31 22.00
CA ASN A 74 12.26 6.44 22.90
C ASN A 74 11.90 5.10 23.57
N ILE A 75 11.98 3.98 22.85
CA ILE A 75 11.72 2.65 23.41
C ILE A 75 12.77 2.30 24.47
N PHE A 76 14.05 2.56 24.20
CA PHE A 76 15.12 2.29 25.18
C PHE A 76 14.99 3.16 26.43
N MET A 77 14.69 4.46 26.28
CA MET A 77 14.43 5.35 27.42
C MET A 77 13.24 4.88 28.27
N GLU A 78 12.19 4.36 27.64
CA GLU A 78 11.01 3.83 28.35
C GLU A 78 11.30 2.52 29.10
N VAL A 79 12.28 1.73 28.65
CA VAL A 79 12.70 0.49 29.31
C VAL A 79 13.61 0.77 30.50
N GLU A 80 14.49 1.78 30.41
CA GLU A 80 15.40 2.17 31.49
C GLU A 80 14.67 2.81 32.68
N TYR A 81 13.63 3.61 32.41
CA TYR A 81 12.73 4.15 33.45
C TYR A 81 11.60 3.16 33.71
N GLY A 82 11.85 2.16 34.55
CA GLY A 82 10.88 1.11 34.92
C GLY A 82 9.44 1.63 35.12
N LYS A 83 8.60 1.44 34.09
CA LYS A 83 7.21 1.92 34.06
C LYS A 83 6.38 1.25 35.15
N LYS A 84 5.57 2.03 35.86
CA LYS A 84 4.62 1.48 36.85
C LYS A 84 3.46 0.81 36.10
N LEU A 85 2.81 -0.18 36.72
CA LEU A 85 1.67 -0.91 36.11
C LEU A 85 0.54 0.02 35.61
N LYS A 86 0.35 1.18 36.26
CA LYS A 86 -0.61 2.21 35.86
C LYS A 86 -0.28 2.84 34.50
N ASP A 87 1.00 3.03 34.22
CA ASP A 87 1.47 3.62 32.96
C ASP A 87 1.28 2.63 31.82
N PHE A 88 1.51 1.34 32.04
CA PHE A 88 1.19 0.28 31.07
C PHE A 88 -0.30 0.21 30.72
N ILE A 89 -1.18 0.30 31.71
CA ILE A 89 -2.64 0.29 31.46
C ILE A 89 -3.05 1.53 30.67
N TYR A 90 -2.49 2.69 31.01
CA TYR A 90 -2.76 3.94 30.29
C TYR A 90 -2.25 3.89 28.85
N ASP A 91 -1.02 3.41 28.63
CA ASP A 91 -0.41 3.26 27.31
C ASP A 91 -1.17 2.24 26.46
N THR A 92 -1.60 1.13 27.05
CA THR A 92 -2.41 0.11 26.37
C THR A 92 -3.77 0.67 25.96
N ALA A 93 -4.45 1.41 26.84
CA ALA A 93 -5.72 2.06 26.52
C ALA A 93 -5.54 3.12 25.40
N ARG A 94 -4.46 3.88 25.44
CA ARG A 94 -4.09 4.87 24.42
C ARG A 94 -3.81 4.20 23.08
N MET A 95 -3.02 3.14 23.06
CA MET A 95 -2.71 2.39 21.83
C MET A 95 -3.95 1.76 21.23
N ASN A 96 -4.80 1.13 22.05
CA ASN A 96 -6.05 0.55 21.58
C ASN A 96 -6.98 1.60 20.96
N ARG A 97 -7.00 2.84 21.50
CA ARG A 97 -7.75 3.94 20.90
C ARG A 97 -7.22 4.31 19.50
N ILE A 98 -5.90 4.41 19.35
CA ILE A 98 -5.26 4.74 18.05
C ILE A 98 -5.51 3.62 17.04
N ILE A 99 -5.34 2.35 17.43
CA ILE A 99 -5.60 1.18 16.58
C ILE A 99 -7.06 1.17 16.12
N PHE A 100 -7.99 1.43 17.04
CA PHE A 100 -9.41 1.46 16.71
C PHE A 100 -9.76 2.62 15.77
N GLU A 101 -9.18 3.80 15.98
CA GLU A 101 -9.39 4.95 15.10
C GLU A 101 -8.87 4.69 13.69
N ASN A 102 -7.64 4.20 13.56
CA ASN A 102 -7.04 3.87 12.26
C ASN A 102 -7.82 2.75 11.55
N SER A 103 -8.20 1.71 12.29
CA SER A 103 -9.04 0.63 11.77
C SER A 103 -10.40 1.16 11.32
N SER A 104 -11.00 2.10 12.06
CA SER A 104 -12.28 2.71 11.68
C SER A 104 -12.21 3.52 10.40
N ARG A 105 -11.08 4.20 10.15
CA ARG A 105 -10.82 4.93 8.90
C ARG A 105 -10.66 3.96 7.72
N PHE A 106 -9.97 2.84 7.94
CA PHE A 106 -9.82 1.80 6.91
C PHE A 106 -11.17 1.26 6.43
N LEU A 107 -12.14 1.09 7.34
CA LEU A 107 -13.49 0.65 6.98
C LEU A 107 -14.23 1.60 6.02
N GLU A 108 -13.82 2.87 5.92
CA GLU A 108 -14.44 3.84 5.01
C GLU A 108 -14.02 3.61 3.55
N TYR A 109 -12.88 2.94 3.32
CA TYR A 109 -12.36 2.62 1.98
C TYR A 109 -12.93 1.32 1.40
N ILE A 110 -13.56 0.47 2.22
CA ILE A 110 -14.16 -0.78 1.76
C ILE A 110 -15.53 -0.47 1.12
N PRO A 111 -15.74 -0.79 -0.17
CA PRO A 111 -17.01 -0.54 -0.85
C PRO A 111 -18.15 -1.33 -0.16
N GLY A 112 -19.27 -0.66 0.11
CA GLY A 112 -20.43 -1.26 0.78
C GLY A 112 -20.49 -1.08 2.31
N MET A 113 -19.37 -0.76 2.97
CA MET A 113 -19.34 -0.45 4.40
C MET A 113 -20.17 0.77 4.86
N PRO A 114 -20.30 1.88 4.11
CA PRO A 114 -21.15 3.00 4.55
C PRO A 114 -22.62 2.60 4.73
N PHE A 115 -23.14 1.69 3.91
CA PHE A 115 -24.51 1.17 4.02
C PHE A 115 -24.69 0.28 5.27
N ILE A 116 -23.67 -0.54 5.60
CA ILE A 116 -23.66 -1.38 6.79
C ILE A 116 -23.63 -0.51 8.06
N LYS A 117 -22.80 0.55 8.08
CA LYS A 117 -22.72 1.53 9.18
C LYS A 117 -24.07 2.20 9.45
N GLN A 118 -24.82 2.55 8.39
CA GLN A 118 -26.14 3.17 8.51
C GLN A 118 -27.19 2.18 9.07
N LYS A 119 -27.21 0.94 8.58
CA LYS A 119 -28.10 -0.13 9.09
C LYS A 119 -27.81 -0.52 10.54
N MET A 120 -26.54 -0.58 10.92
CA MET A 120 -26.12 -0.82 12.31
C MET A 120 -26.61 0.31 13.24
N ARG A 121 -26.46 1.57 12.81
CA ARG A 121 -26.89 2.75 13.60
C ARG A 121 -28.40 2.79 13.81
N THR A 122 -29.21 2.46 12.79
CA THR A 122 -30.67 2.41 12.94
C THR A 122 -31.10 1.26 13.84
N LYS A 123 -30.48 0.08 13.71
CA LYS A 123 -30.73 -1.06 14.61
C LYS A 123 -30.38 -0.75 16.06
N TYR A 124 -29.25 -0.08 16.31
CA TYR A 124 -28.85 0.32 17.67
C TYR A 124 -29.78 1.39 18.26
N LYS A 125 -30.20 2.39 17.48
CA LYS A 125 -31.19 3.39 17.93
C LYS A 125 -32.51 2.73 18.32
N ASN A 126 -32.98 1.79 17.52
CA ASN A 126 -34.22 1.05 17.80
C ASN A 126 -34.07 0.13 19.02
N ALA A 127 -32.93 -0.55 19.18
CA ALA A 127 -32.64 -1.36 20.37
C ALA A 127 -32.55 -0.51 21.65
N ARG A 128 -31.93 0.68 21.58
CA ARG A 128 -31.86 1.62 22.70
C ARG A 128 -33.24 2.14 23.08
N LEU A 129 -34.06 2.56 22.12
CA LEU A 129 -35.45 2.99 22.36
C LEU A 129 -36.29 1.86 22.99
N ASN A 130 -36.08 0.62 22.57
CA ASN A 130 -36.73 -0.56 23.16
C ASN A 130 -36.24 -0.86 24.58
N PHE A 131 -34.96 -0.63 24.88
CA PHE A 131 -34.42 -0.80 26.23
C PHE A 131 -34.96 0.26 27.20
N PHE A 132 -35.07 1.52 26.75
CA PHE A 132 -35.68 2.61 27.53
C PHE A 132 -37.19 2.45 27.72
N SER A 133 -37.90 1.82 26.77
CA SER A 133 -39.33 1.53 26.93
C SER A 133 -39.59 0.34 27.87
N LEU A 134 -38.67 -0.62 27.94
CA LEU A 134 -38.72 -1.75 28.88
C LEU A 134 -38.44 -1.33 30.34
N THR A 135 -37.50 -0.42 30.58
CA THR A 135 -37.24 0.10 31.93
C THR A 135 -38.38 0.97 32.46
N ARG A 136 -39.09 1.68 31.58
CA ARG A 136 -40.26 2.49 31.95
C ARG A 136 -41.51 1.66 32.29
N LYS A 137 -41.63 0.43 31.77
CA LYS A 137 -42.74 -0.50 32.07
C LYS A 137 -42.57 -1.27 33.39
N LYS A 138 -41.36 -1.32 33.96
CA LYS A 138 -41.08 -1.99 35.24
C LYS A 138 -41.20 -1.06 36.48
N ALA A 139 -41.55 0.21 36.29
CA ALA A 139 -41.60 1.23 37.33
C ALA A 139 -43.03 1.69 37.69
N LYS A 140 -44.03 0.81 37.54
CA LYS A 140 -45.40 1.01 38.03
C LYS A 140 -45.81 -0.14 38.92
#